data_AF-D3BAL2-F1
#
_entry.id   AF-D3BAL2-F1
#
_cell.length_a   1.000
_cell.length_b   1.000
_cell.length_c   1.000
_cell.angle_alpha   90.00
_cell.angle_beta   90.00
_cell.angle_gamma   90.00
#
_symmetry.space_group_name_H-M   'P 1'
#
loop_
_entity.id
_entity.type
_entity.pdbx_description
1 polymer ?
#
loop_
_entity_poly.entity_id
_entity_poly.type
_entity_poly.pdbx_seq_one_letter_code
_entity_poly.pdbx_strand_id
1 'polypeptide(L)'
;MTVSRYLKMLINKMFKLITATILVLSMVICTFGTVVPHQKTRAVTLDLCPTCVDFMDESIQELINIIMNAGVLGSCSDLCSKLSKSDEQVVCDLLCDYVGIEEFIKIIQDADPDPVYICEQIKVCPVRDSGNANITSVIVDPPAGPVGTQFTITVTFQVLSQLGTGQIAINVIDPFGNSFGGGDLLVNTEPNTYNANFQFQAQPSESEPFQPGNYTVQAAVCEGTCGSPHPHSKIYDIVYSGFNITQSF
;
A
#
# COMPACT_ATOMS: atom_id res chain seq x y z
N MET A 1 -12.78 -50.05 -18.94
CA MET A 1 -12.43 -48.91 -19.82
C MET A 1 -11.93 -47.74 -18.96
N THR A 2 -10.71 -47.82 -18.41
CA THR A 2 -10.23 -46.77 -17.48
C THR A 2 -8.70 -46.69 -17.36
N VAL A 3 -7.96 -47.21 -18.34
CA VAL A 3 -6.48 -47.22 -18.31
C VAL A 3 -5.87 -46.31 -19.40
N SER A 4 -6.67 -45.84 -20.36
CA SER A 4 -6.17 -45.11 -21.54
C SER A 4 -5.96 -43.60 -21.34
N ARG A 5 -6.54 -42.98 -20.29
CA ARG A 5 -6.44 -41.52 -20.09
C ARG A 5 -5.20 -41.06 -19.29
N TYR A 6 -4.63 -41.90 -18.43
CA TYR A 6 -3.45 -41.52 -17.64
C TYR A 6 -2.15 -41.49 -18.46
N LEU A 7 -2.02 -42.35 -19.47
CA LEU A 7 -0.82 -42.42 -20.31
C LEU A 7 -0.65 -41.18 -21.22
N LYS A 8 -1.75 -40.53 -21.62
CA LYS A 8 -1.73 -39.30 -22.43
C LYS A 8 -1.29 -38.06 -21.65
N MET A 9 -1.44 -38.04 -20.32
CA MET A 9 -1.06 -36.88 -19.50
C MET A 9 0.45 -36.84 -19.17
N LEU A 10 1.11 -38.00 -19.10
CA LEU A 10 2.55 -38.09 -18.82
C LEU A 10 3.42 -37.79 -20.05
N ILE A 11 2.95 -38.09 -21.26
CA ILE A 11 3.69 -37.85 -22.52
C ILE A 11 3.79 -36.36 -22.86
N ASN A 12 2.81 -35.54 -22.48
CA ASN A 12 2.82 -34.09 -22.78
C ASN A 12 3.68 -33.26 -21.81
N LYS A 13 4.00 -33.75 -20.61
CA LYS A 13 4.82 -33.01 -19.65
C LYS A 13 6.33 -33.22 -19.81
N MET A 14 6.76 -34.31 -20.44
CA MET A 14 8.19 -34.55 -20.70
C MET A 14 8.71 -33.93 -22.03
N PHE A 15 7.84 -33.44 -22.91
CA PHE A 15 8.26 -32.90 -24.21
C PHE A 15 8.63 -31.40 -24.17
N LYS A 16 8.39 -30.69 -23.07
CA LYS A 16 8.77 -29.27 -22.90
C LYS A 16 10.12 -29.05 -22.22
N LEU A 17 10.84 -30.12 -21.85
CA LEU A 17 12.08 -30.02 -21.06
C LEU A 17 13.36 -30.34 -21.86
N ILE A 18 13.29 -30.50 -23.20
CA ILE A 18 14.43 -30.96 -24.01
C ILE A 18 14.86 -29.97 -25.11
N THR A 19 14.23 -28.81 -25.25
CA THR A 19 14.56 -27.83 -26.33
C THR A 19 15.30 -26.57 -25.86
N ALA A 20 16.25 -26.69 -24.94
CA ALA A 20 17.09 -25.55 -24.57
C ALA A 20 18.53 -25.97 -24.20
N THR A 21 19.16 -26.78 -25.05
CA THR A 21 20.59 -27.03 -24.93
C THR A 21 21.24 -27.25 -26.29
N ILE A 22 22.23 -26.39 -26.59
CA ILE A 22 23.40 -26.57 -27.47
C ILE A 22 23.35 -25.94 -28.88
N LEU A 23 24.04 -24.79 -29.03
CA LEU A 23 25.05 -24.42 -30.07
C LEU A 23 25.45 -22.94 -29.88
N VAL A 24 26.50 -22.61 -29.13
CA VAL A 24 27.93 -22.43 -29.55
C VAL A 24 28.12 -21.48 -30.74
N LEU A 25 28.61 -20.25 -30.49
CA LEU A 25 29.78 -19.71 -31.20
C LEU A 25 30.35 -18.43 -30.51
N SER A 26 31.66 -18.47 -30.36
CA SER A 26 32.62 -17.44 -29.92
C SER A 26 32.31 -15.97 -30.22
N MET A 27 32.30 -15.14 -29.17
CA MET A 27 32.72 -13.74 -29.25
C MET A 27 33.99 -13.54 -28.41
N VAL A 28 35.08 -13.26 -29.11
CA VAL A 28 36.26 -12.59 -28.55
C VAL A 28 35.82 -11.16 -28.23
N ILE A 29 35.70 -10.83 -26.94
CA ILE A 29 35.49 -9.45 -26.50
C ILE A 29 36.85 -8.90 -26.10
N CYS A 30 37.35 -7.94 -26.88
CA CYS A 30 38.47 -7.09 -26.50
C CYS A 30 38.14 -6.40 -25.17
N THR A 31 38.92 -6.66 -24.13
CA THR A 31 38.89 -5.90 -22.88
C THR A 31 39.48 -4.52 -23.12
N PHE A 32 38.67 -3.60 -23.65
CA PHE A 32 38.94 -2.19 -23.45
C PHE A 32 38.57 -1.87 -22.00
N GLY A 33 39.59 -1.65 -21.17
CA GLY A 33 39.41 -1.05 -19.86
C GLY A 33 38.79 0.32 -20.02
N THR A 34 37.47 0.40 -19.91
CA THR A 34 36.81 1.67 -19.63
C THR A 34 37.14 2.01 -18.19
N VAL A 35 37.99 3.03 -18.03
CA VAL A 35 38.06 3.77 -16.77
C VAL A 35 36.65 4.28 -16.54
N VAL A 36 35.89 3.60 -15.68
CA VAL A 36 34.59 4.09 -15.22
C VAL A 36 34.90 5.40 -14.52
N PRO A 37 34.44 6.56 -15.04
CA PRO A 37 34.58 7.80 -14.31
C PRO A 37 33.91 7.55 -12.96
N HIS A 38 34.66 7.79 -11.88
CA HIS A 38 34.15 7.73 -10.53
C HIS A 38 32.97 8.72 -10.49
N GLN A 39 31.76 8.21 -10.68
CA GLN A 39 30.55 9.00 -10.53
C GLN A 39 30.57 9.39 -9.07
N LYS A 40 30.90 10.66 -8.85
CA LYS A 40 30.65 11.38 -7.61
C LYS A 40 29.25 10.95 -7.18
N THR A 41 29.16 10.15 -6.13
CA THR A 41 27.93 9.59 -5.59
C THR A 41 26.99 10.76 -5.39
N ARG A 42 26.07 10.94 -6.33
CA ARG A 42 24.93 11.82 -6.12
C ARG A 42 24.23 11.16 -4.95
N ALA A 43 24.10 11.86 -3.83
CA ALA A 43 23.37 11.35 -2.69
C ALA A 43 22.01 10.91 -3.23
N VAL A 44 21.80 9.61 -3.34
CA VAL A 44 20.50 9.04 -3.60
C VAL A 44 19.78 9.33 -2.30
N THR A 45 19.01 10.41 -2.26
CA THR A 45 17.99 10.61 -1.25
C THR A 45 16.96 9.54 -1.53
N LEU A 46 17.20 8.33 -1.01
CA LEU A 46 16.20 7.28 -0.96
C LEU A 46 15.05 7.86 -0.14
N ASP A 47 13.92 8.08 -0.81
CA ASP A 47 12.68 8.38 -0.11
C ASP A 47 12.19 7.07 0.50
N LEU A 48 12.56 6.85 1.76
CA LEU A 48 12.22 5.66 2.51
C LEU A 48 10.80 5.71 3.06
N CYS A 49 10.09 6.83 2.94
CA CYS A 49 8.76 6.98 3.53
C CYS A 49 7.72 6.04 2.90
N PRO A 50 7.54 5.98 1.57
CA PRO A 50 6.63 5.00 0.97
C PRO A 50 6.99 3.55 1.33
N THR A 51 8.29 3.21 1.27
CA THR A 51 8.76 1.86 1.63
C THR A 51 8.49 1.52 3.09
N CYS A 52 8.62 2.48 4.01
CA CYS A 52 8.29 2.28 5.41
C CYS A 52 6.79 2.06 5.61
N VAL A 53 5.95 2.90 5.00
CA VAL A 53 4.49 2.81 5.15
C VAL A 53 3.98 1.50 4.56
N ASP A 54 4.41 1.14 3.35
CA ASP A 54 4.02 -0.12 2.69
C ASP A 54 4.45 -1.33 3.53
N PHE A 55 5.70 -1.31 4.05
CA PHE A 55 6.18 -2.37 4.93
C PHE A 55 5.37 -2.48 6.21
N MET A 56 5.07 -1.36 6.87
CA MET A 56 4.27 -1.36 8.10
C MET A 56 2.86 -1.84 7.81
N ASP A 57 2.21 -1.39 6.74
CA ASP A 57 0.86 -1.84 6.37
C ASP A 57 0.79 -3.37 6.20
N GLU A 58 1.79 -3.97 5.55
CA GLU A 58 1.83 -5.43 5.32
C GLU A 58 2.27 -6.23 6.55
N SER A 59 3.29 -5.76 7.27
CA SER A 59 4.04 -6.57 8.25
C SER A 59 3.64 -6.35 9.71
N ILE A 60 2.93 -5.26 10.03
CA ILE A 60 2.67 -4.86 11.42
C ILE A 60 1.99 -5.93 12.26
N GLN A 61 1.00 -6.62 11.71
CA GLN A 61 0.29 -7.67 12.43
C GLN A 61 1.16 -8.90 12.66
N GLU A 62 2.05 -9.24 11.71
CA GLU A 62 3.03 -10.32 11.87
C GLU A 62 4.06 -9.94 12.94
N LEU A 63 4.57 -8.71 12.90
CA LEU A 63 5.51 -8.17 13.89
C LEU A 63 4.92 -8.19 15.30
N ILE A 64 3.68 -7.73 15.48
CA ILE A 64 2.98 -7.79 16.78
C ILE A 64 2.92 -9.24 17.28
N ASN A 65 2.53 -10.17 16.42
CA ASN A 65 2.45 -11.59 16.79
C ASN A 65 3.82 -12.17 17.14
N ILE A 66 4.88 -11.79 16.42
CA ILE A 66 6.25 -12.20 16.71
C ILE A 66 6.68 -11.66 18.07
N ILE A 67 6.54 -10.35 18.30
CA ILE A 67 6.98 -9.69 19.54
C ILE A 67 6.25 -10.27 20.76
N MET A 68 4.94 -10.53 20.65
CA MET A 68 4.16 -11.11 21.74
C MET A 68 4.57 -12.55 22.09
N ASN A 69 5.08 -13.33 21.13
CA ASN A 69 5.38 -14.75 21.31
C ASN A 69 6.87 -15.09 21.42
N ALA A 70 7.76 -14.21 20.95
CA ALA A 70 9.20 -14.50 20.84
C ALA A 70 9.97 -14.37 22.16
N GLY A 71 9.36 -13.80 23.21
CA GLY A 71 10.04 -13.56 24.48
C GLY A 71 11.05 -12.41 24.36
N VAL A 72 12.27 -12.59 24.90
CA VAL A 72 13.31 -11.55 24.87
C VAL A 72 14.00 -11.55 23.50
N LEU A 73 13.81 -10.48 22.73
CA LEU A 73 14.49 -10.23 21.46
C LEU A 73 15.75 -9.38 21.73
N GLY A 74 16.92 -9.89 21.34
CA GLY A 74 18.21 -9.26 21.65
C GLY A 74 18.70 -8.26 20.61
N SER A 75 18.19 -8.33 19.38
CA SER A 75 18.60 -7.47 18.27
C SER A 75 17.48 -7.34 17.22
N CYS A 76 17.63 -6.35 16.33
CA CYS A 76 16.76 -6.19 15.16
C CYS A 76 16.78 -7.43 14.26
N SER A 77 17.95 -7.97 13.96
CA SER A 77 18.08 -9.20 13.14
C SER A 77 17.35 -10.40 13.75
N ASP A 78 17.36 -10.56 15.08
CA ASP A 78 16.61 -11.63 15.75
C ASP A 78 15.09 -11.46 15.63
N LEU A 79 14.60 -10.22 15.63
CA LEU A 79 13.19 -9.90 15.42
C LEU A 79 12.82 -10.10 13.94
N CYS A 80 13.52 -9.43 13.05
CA CYS A 80 13.18 -9.31 11.64
C CYS A 80 13.37 -10.62 10.89
N SER A 81 14.36 -11.45 11.23
CA SER A 81 14.54 -12.79 10.62
C SER A 81 13.36 -13.75 10.85
N LYS A 82 12.41 -13.41 11.72
CA LYS A 82 11.18 -14.17 11.96
C LYS A 82 10.05 -13.83 10.99
N LEU A 83 10.17 -12.75 10.22
CA LEU A 83 9.18 -12.40 9.19
C LEU A 83 9.19 -13.44 8.06
N SER A 84 8.02 -13.67 7.48
CA SER A 84 7.81 -14.70 6.48
C SER A 84 8.46 -14.38 5.12
N LYS A 85 8.55 -13.12 4.70
CA LYS A 85 9.13 -12.72 3.41
C LYS A 85 10.52 -12.11 3.58
N SER A 86 11.50 -12.57 2.79
CA SER A 86 12.91 -12.17 2.92
C SER A 86 13.18 -10.68 2.64
N ASP A 87 12.40 -10.05 1.77
CA ASP A 87 12.45 -8.62 1.47
C ASP A 87 11.92 -7.78 2.65
N GLU A 88 10.84 -8.21 3.28
CA GLU A 88 10.34 -7.61 4.53
C GLU A 88 11.38 -7.71 5.66
N GLN A 89 12.12 -8.83 5.75
CA GLN A 89 13.21 -8.97 6.74
C GLN A 89 14.27 -7.87 6.58
N VAL A 90 14.66 -7.55 5.33
CA VAL A 90 15.67 -6.53 5.04
C VAL A 90 15.17 -5.12 5.39
N VAL A 91 13.92 -4.81 5.03
CA VAL A 91 13.32 -3.51 5.36
C VAL A 91 13.14 -3.37 6.87
N CYS A 92 12.65 -4.41 7.53
CA CYS A 92 12.54 -4.48 8.98
C CYS A 92 13.89 -4.22 9.65
N ASP A 93 14.95 -4.94 9.24
CA ASP A 93 16.28 -4.78 9.82
C ASP A 93 16.77 -3.34 9.65
N LEU A 94 16.59 -2.75 8.46
CA LEU A 94 16.99 -1.38 8.19
C LEU A 94 16.25 -0.37 9.08
N LEU A 95 14.92 -0.46 9.19
CA LEU A 95 14.11 0.47 9.97
C LEU A 95 14.34 0.29 11.47
N CYS A 96 14.46 -0.95 11.94
CA CYS A 96 14.74 -1.28 13.32
C CYS A 96 16.14 -0.82 13.73
N ASP A 97 17.18 -1.09 12.92
CA ASP A 97 18.54 -0.64 13.21
C ASP A 97 18.65 0.88 13.22
N TYR A 98 17.84 1.56 12.40
CA TYR A 98 17.80 3.02 12.34
C TYR A 98 17.34 3.67 13.66
N VAL A 99 16.30 3.11 14.28
CA VAL A 99 15.71 3.67 15.52
C VAL A 99 16.20 2.97 16.80
N GLY A 100 16.65 1.73 16.69
CA GLY A 100 17.01 0.83 17.79
C GLY A 100 15.87 -0.10 18.21
N ILE A 101 16.22 -1.35 18.54
CA ILE A 101 15.25 -2.43 18.83
C ILE A 101 14.23 -2.09 19.92
N GLU A 102 14.65 -1.44 21.00
CA GLU A 102 13.76 -1.12 22.13
C GLU A 102 12.65 -0.13 21.70
N GLU A 103 13.02 0.94 21.00
CA GLU A 103 12.05 1.94 20.55
C GLU A 103 11.20 1.40 19.40
N PHE A 104 11.78 0.59 18.50
CA PHE A 104 11.04 -0.07 17.42
C PHE A 104 9.93 -0.97 17.97
N ILE A 105 10.25 -1.83 18.95
CA ILE A 105 9.27 -2.70 19.62
C ILE A 105 8.19 -1.86 20.31
N LYS A 106 8.60 -0.83 21.05
CA LYS A 106 7.68 0.03 21.79
C LYS A 106 6.68 0.74 20.87
N ILE A 107 7.12 1.21 19.72
CA ILE A 107 6.27 1.87 18.72
C ILE A 107 5.29 0.86 18.09
N ILE A 108 5.74 -0.35 17.74
CA ILE A 108 4.88 -1.39 17.18
C ILE A 108 3.84 -1.89 18.18
N GLN A 109 4.19 -1.93 19.47
CA GLN A 109 3.30 -2.34 20.55
C GLN A 109 2.35 -1.22 21.03
N ASP A 110 2.31 -0.09 20.34
CA ASP A 110 1.34 0.95 20.65
C ASP A 110 -0.10 0.42 20.50
N ALA A 111 -1.04 1.02 21.24
CA ALA A 111 -2.41 0.51 21.35
C ALA A 111 -3.19 0.58 20.03
N ASP A 112 -2.76 1.43 19.10
CA ASP A 112 -3.35 1.63 17.78
C ASP A 112 -2.23 1.79 16.75
N PRO A 113 -1.62 0.69 16.29
CA PRO A 113 -0.38 0.78 15.53
C PRO A 113 -0.72 1.21 14.08
N ASP A 114 -0.47 2.48 13.77
CA ASP A 114 -0.77 3.12 12.48
C ASP A 114 0.49 3.24 11.61
N PRO A 115 0.50 2.70 10.37
CA PRO A 115 1.69 2.68 9.52
C PRO A 115 2.33 4.06 9.27
N VAL A 116 1.52 5.08 9.00
CA VAL A 116 2.02 6.43 8.73
C VAL A 116 2.64 7.03 10.00
N TYR A 117 1.93 6.98 11.12
CA TYR A 117 2.40 7.46 12.40
C TYR A 117 3.70 6.78 12.84
N ILE A 118 3.79 5.46 12.71
CA ILE A 118 5.00 4.71 13.03
C ILE A 118 6.19 5.24 12.23
N CYS A 119 6.01 5.41 10.92
CA CYS A 119 7.05 5.92 10.03
C CYS A 119 7.44 7.39 10.33
N GLU A 120 6.53 8.20 10.86
CA GLU A 120 6.81 9.55 11.36
C GLU A 120 7.55 9.55 12.72
N GLN A 121 7.22 8.59 13.61
CA GLN A 121 7.89 8.46 14.90
C GLN A 121 9.35 8.06 14.72
N ILE A 122 9.63 7.12 13.82
CA ILE A 122 11.00 6.74 13.46
C ILE A 122 11.68 7.72 12.50
N LYS A 123 11.08 8.90 12.22
CA LYS A 123 11.66 10.00 11.43
C LYS A 123 12.00 9.65 9.98
N VAL A 124 11.39 8.59 9.45
CA VAL A 124 11.53 8.19 8.04
C VAL A 124 10.55 8.98 7.17
N CYS A 125 9.35 9.24 7.68
CA CYS A 125 8.35 10.09 7.04
C CYS A 125 8.41 11.54 7.55
N PRO A 126 8.29 12.54 6.66
CA PRO A 126 8.22 13.95 7.02
C PRO A 126 6.91 14.28 7.74
N VAL A 127 6.99 15.10 8.79
CA VAL A 127 5.81 15.64 9.48
C VAL A 127 5.66 17.13 9.14
N ARG A 128 4.46 17.59 8.78
CA ARG A 128 4.19 19.03 8.57
C ARG A 128 2.80 19.45 9.06
N ASP A 129 2.72 19.86 10.32
CA ASP A 129 1.49 20.39 10.93
C ASP A 129 0.90 21.64 10.25
N SER A 130 1.69 22.33 9.41
CA SER A 130 1.27 23.51 8.64
C SER A 130 0.74 23.21 7.23
N GLY A 131 0.61 21.94 6.86
CA GLY A 131 0.00 21.54 5.59
C GLY A 131 -1.47 21.98 5.51
N ASN A 132 -1.99 22.06 4.29
CA ASN A 132 -3.38 22.42 4.04
C ASN A 132 -3.81 21.99 2.65
N ALA A 133 -4.99 21.38 2.55
CA ALA A 133 -5.61 20.97 1.31
C ALA A 133 -7.14 21.08 1.38
N ASN A 134 -7.79 21.14 0.22
CA ASN A 134 -9.25 21.18 0.09
C ASN A 134 -9.71 20.25 -1.05
N ILE A 135 -10.83 19.57 -0.89
CA ILE A 135 -11.43 18.74 -1.93
C ILE A 135 -12.39 19.59 -2.75
N THR A 136 -12.09 19.76 -4.04
CA THR A 136 -12.89 20.58 -4.93
C THR A 136 -14.04 19.81 -5.59
N SER A 137 -13.90 18.49 -5.78
CA SER A 137 -14.97 17.66 -6.34
C SER A 137 -14.80 16.17 -6.04
N VAL A 138 -15.93 15.47 -5.93
CA VAL A 138 -16.03 14.01 -5.87
C VAL A 138 -17.06 13.54 -6.89
N ILE A 139 -16.61 12.81 -7.91
CA ILE A 139 -17.44 12.33 -9.03
C ILE A 139 -17.45 10.81 -9.02
N VAL A 140 -18.62 10.20 -9.21
CA VAL A 140 -18.78 8.74 -9.36
C VAL A 140 -19.32 8.45 -10.76
N ASP A 141 -18.60 7.62 -11.52
CA ASP A 141 -18.97 7.21 -12.88
C ASP A 141 -19.01 5.66 -13.00
N PRO A 142 -20.15 5.07 -13.40
CA PRO A 142 -21.44 5.72 -13.65
C PRO A 142 -22.11 6.18 -12.35
N PRO A 143 -23.01 7.19 -12.37
CA PRO A 143 -23.74 7.60 -11.16
C PRO A 143 -24.80 6.57 -10.71
N ALA A 144 -25.12 5.60 -11.57
CA ALA A 144 -25.97 4.47 -11.22
C ALA A 144 -25.63 3.22 -12.06
N GLY A 145 -25.79 2.04 -11.47
CA GLY A 145 -25.61 0.76 -12.18
C GLY A 145 -26.13 -0.44 -11.39
N PRO A 146 -26.44 -1.57 -12.04
CA PRO A 146 -26.87 -2.78 -11.34
C PRO A 146 -25.78 -3.32 -10.42
N VAL A 147 -26.17 -4.17 -9.46
CA VAL A 147 -25.22 -4.99 -8.68
C VAL A 147 -24.21 -5.66 -9.63
N GLY A 148 -22.93 -5.62 -9.26
CA GLY A 148 -21.81 -6.06 -10.10
C GLY A 148 -21.23 -4.97 -11.02
N THR A 149 -21.74 -3.74 -10.98
CA THR A 149 -21.14 -2.61 -11.71
C THR A 149 -19.80 -2.18 -11.07
N GLN A 150 -18.84 -1.84 -11.92
CA GLN A 150 -17.62 -1.12 -11.52
C GLN A 150 -17.89 0.39 -11.54
N PHE A 151 -17.62 1.06 -10.43
CA PHE A 151 -17.73 2.50 -10.27
C PHE A 151 -16.33 3.10 -10.15
N THR A 152 -16.03 4.09 -10.98
CA THR A 152 -14.83 4.93 -10.83
C THR A 152 -15.18 6.15 -9.99
N ILE A 153 -14.48 6.32 -8.88
CA ILE A 153 -14.60 7.47 -8.00
C ILE A 153 -13.40 8.38 -8.24
N THR A 154 -13.63 9.56 -8.78
CA THR A 154 -12.59 10.57 -9.01
C THR A 154 -12.72 11.66 -7.96
N VAL A 155 -11.65 11.85 -7.18
CA VAL A 155 -11.54 12.92 -6.18
C VAL A 155 -10.53 13.95 -6.70
N THR A 156 -10.97 15.19 -6.87
CA THR A 156 -10.09 16.31 -7.19
C THR A 156 -9.86 17.13 -5.94
N PHE A 157 -8.60 17.39 -5.61
CA PHE A 157 -8.24 18.18 -4.44
C PHE A 157 -7.12 19.17 -4.78
N GLN A 158 -7.07 20.27 -4.04
CA GLN A 158 -6.08 21.32 -4.14
C GLN A 158 -5.24 21.35 -2.87
N VAL A 159 -3.93 21.22 -3.02
CA VAL A 159 -2.96 21.46 -1.94
C VAL A 159 -2.64 22.95 -1.94
N LEU A 160 -2.86 23.60 -0.80
CA LEU A 160 -2.70 25.05 -0.61
C LEU A 160 -1.35 25.38 0.02
N SER A 161 -0.84 24.52 0.89
CA SER A 161 0.52 24.54 1.44
C SER A 161 1.09 23.12 1.44
N GLN A 162 2.41 23.00 1.28
CA GLN A 162 3.08 21.70 1.18
C GLN A 162 2.70 20.78 2.36
N LEU A 163 2.27 19.57 2.03
CA LEU A 163 1.90 18.53 3.00
C LEU A 163 3.13 17.77 3.51
N GLY A 164 3.03 17.17 4.70
CA GLY A 164 4.02 16.20 5.19
C GLY A 164 3.71 14.82 4.62
N THR A 165 3.54 13.85 5.50
CA THR A 165 2.96 12.55 5.14
C THR A 165 1.48 12.54 5.51
N GLY A 166 0.65 12.07 4.59
CA GLY A 166 -0.79 12.09 4.75
C GLY A 166 -1.49 11.13 3.81
N GLN A 167 -2.80 11.27 3.70
CA GLN A 167 -3.61 10.35 2.91
C GLN A 167 -4.73 11.10 2.18
N ILE A 168 -5.03 10.66 0.96
CA ILE A 168 -6.33 10.90 0.32
C ILE A 168 -7.13 9.60 0.42
N ALA A 169 -8.21 9.62 1.18
CA ALA A 169 -9.00 8.42 1.47
C ALA A 169 -10.43 8.56 0.95
N ILE A 170 -11.04 7.42 0.63
CA ILE A 170 -12.47 7.32 0.36
C ILE A 170 -13.12 6.26 1.25
N ASN A 171 -14.38 6.51 1.59
CA ASN A 171 -15.29 5.59 2.25
C ASN A 171 -16.58 5.54 1.43
N VAL A 172 -16.94 4.36 0.95
CA VAL A 172 -18.24 4.04 0.35
C VAL A 172 -19.14 3.51 1.45
N ILE A 173 -20.17 4.28 1.79
CA ILE A 173 -21.12 3.99 2.86
C ILE A 173 -22.41 3.47 2.22
N ASP A 174 -22.82 2.27 2.62
CA ASP A 174 -24.03 1.62 2.13
C ASP A 174 -25.31 2.21 2.78
N PRO A 175 -26.52 1.86 2.28
CA PRO A 175 -27.78 2.34 2.85
C PRO A 175 -28.02 1.98 4.32
N PHE A 176 -27.24 1.06 4.88
CA PHE A 176 -27.35 0.59 6.27
C PHE A 176 -26.26 1.18 7.17
N GLY A 177 -25.35 1.98 6.63
CA GLY A 177 -24.27 2.64 7.35
C GLY A 177 -22.96 1.83 7.43
N ASN A 178 -22.84 0.71 6.72
CA ASN A 178 -21.56 -0.01 6.63
C ASN A 178 -20.63 0.74 5.68
N SER A 179 -19.33 0.80 6.00
CA SER A 179 -18.34 1.56 5.24
C SER A 179 -17.24 0.66 4.71
N PHE A 180 -16.85 0.90 3.45
CA PHE A 180 -15.77 0.21 2.75
C PHE A 180 -14.87 1.26 2.12
N GLY A 181 -13.56 1.12 2.21
CA GLY A 181 -12.69 2.23 1.82
C GLY A 181 -11.27 1.83 1.56
N GLY A 182 -10.51 2.84 1.16
CA GLY A 182 -9.08 2.78 0.93
C GLY A 182 -8.56 4.19 0.79
N GLY A 183 -7.25 4.32 0.59
CA GLY A 183 -6.64 5.61 0.36
C GLY A 183 -5.28 5.49 -0.28
N ASP A 184 -4.83 6.58 -0.88
CA ASP A 184 -3.49 6.70 -1.43
C ASP A 184 -2.63 7.53 -0.48
N LEU A 185 -1.38 7.11 -0.31
CA LEU A 185 -0.37 7.82 0.48
C LEU A 185 0.05 9.11 -0.24
N LEU A 186 0.11 10.21 0.52
CA LEU A 186 0.64 11.49 0.09
C LEU A 186 1.93 11.77 0.86
N VAL A 187 3.04 12.07 0.17
CA VAL A 187 4.33 12.38 0.81
C VAL A 187 4.91 13.66 0.22
N ASN A 188 5.26 14.64 1.06
CA ASN A 188 5.84 15.92 0.67
C ASN A 188 5.09 16.62 -0.48
N THR A 189 3.76 16.47 -0.55
CA THR A 189 2.99 16.90 -1.71
C THR A 189 2.97 18.43 -1.80
N GLU A 190 3.46 18.97 -2.91
CA GLU A 190 3.59 20.41 -3.14
C GLU A 190 2.24 21.08 -3.48
N PRO A 191 2.11 22.42 -3.33
CA PRO A 191 0.90 23.13 -3.72
C PRO A 191 0.55 22.99 -5.21
N ASN A 192 -0.54 22.29 -5.51
CA ASN A 192 -1.11 22.12 -6.85
C ASN A 192 -2.53 21.51 -6.77
N THR A 193 -3.18 21.31 -7.90
CA THR A 193 -4.39 20.49 -8.02
C THR A 193 -4.03 19.08 -8.46
N TYR A 194 -4.63 18.09 -7.80
CA TYR A 194 -4.38 16.66 -8.00
C TYR A 194 -5.71 15.92 -8.19
N ASN A 195 -5.63 14.74 -8.82
CA ASN A 195 -6.74 13.81 -8.94
C ASN A 195 -6.32 12.45 -8.36
N ALA A 196 -7.15 11.89 -7.49
CA ALA A 196 -7.07 10.49 -7.06
C ALA A 196 -8.23 9.72 -7.70
N ASN A 197 -7.97 8.49 -8.13
CA ASN A 197 -8.96 7.64 -8.77
C ASN A 197 -9.05 6.31 -8.03
N PHE A 198 -10.24 6.00 -7.53
CA PHE A 198 -10.52 4.75 -6.84
C PHE A 198 -11.50 3.93 -7.65
N GLN A 199 -11.33 2.61 -7.63
CA GLN A 199 -12.24 1.68 -8.27
C GLN A 199 -13.04 0.96 -7.18
N PHE A 200 -14.36 1.07 -7.25
CA PHE A 200 -15.28 0.37 -6.37
C PHE A 200 -16.09 -0.65 -7.18
N GLN A 201 -15.96 -1.91 -6.84
CA GLN A 201 -16.67 -2.99 -7.51
C GLN A 201 -17.79 -3.50 -6.62
N ALA A 202 -19.04 -3.25 -6.99
CA ALA A 202 -20.21 -3.70 -6.23
C ALA A 202 -20.52 -5.21 -6.45
N GLN A 203 -19.50 -6.07 -6.40
CA GLN A 203 -19.62 -7.50 -6.61
C GLN A 203 -19.96 -8.21 -5.30
N PRO A 204 -21.15 -8.82 -5.17
CA PRO A 204 -21.53 -9.48 -3.93
C PRO A 204 -20.58 -10.61 -3.54
N SER A 205 -20.29 -10.72 -2.25
CA SER A 205 -19.62 -11.85 -1.62
C SER A 205 -20.43 -12.32 -0.40
N GLU A 206 -20.03 -13.45 0.21
CA GLU A 206 -20.64 -13.92 1.46
C GLU A 206 -20.50 -12.90 2.59
N SER A 207 -19.42 -12.12 2.59
CA SER A 207 -19.14 -11.08 3.57
C SER A 207 -19.80 -9.73 3.22
N GLU A 208 -19.98 -9.45 1.93
CA GLU A 208 -20.42 -8.13 1.43
C GLU A 208 -21.50 -8.33 0.35
N PRO A 209 -22.79 -8.43 0.73
CA PRO A 209 -23.84 -8.79 -0.21
C PRO A 209 -24.27 -7.65 -1.17
N PHE A 210 -23.74 -6.42 -0.99
CA PHE A 210 -24.08 -5.19 -1.73
C PHE A 210 -25.55 -5.08 -2.18
N GLN A 211 -26.39 -4.51 -1.31
CA GLN A 211 -27.82 -4.35 -1.61
C GLN A 211 -28.08 -3.15 -2.55
N PRO A 212 -29.12 -3.21 -3.40
CA PRO A 212 -29.58 -2.04 -4.14
C PRO A 212 -29.95 -0.88 -3.20
N GLY A 213 -29.61 0.35 -3.60
CA GLY A 213 -29.90 1.54 -2.82
C GLY A 213 -28.99 2.72 -3.13
N ASN A 214 -29.12 3.78 -2.33
CA ASN A 214 -28.28 4.97 -2.42
C ASN A 214 -27.04 4.79 -1.54
N TYR A 215 -25.88 4.83 -2.17
CA TYR A 215 -24.59 4.78 -1.51
C TYR A 215 -24.02 6.19 -1.42
N THR A 216 -23.29 6.46 -0.35
CA THR A 216 -22.60 7.74 -0.13
C THR A 216 -21.11 7.51 -0.26
N VAL A 217 -20.43 8.32 -1.07
CA VAL A 217 -18.97 8.41 -1.07
C VAL A 217 -18.57 9.56 -0.16
N GLN A 218 -17.82 9.27 0.89
CA GLN A 218 -17.11 10.25 1.70
C GLN A 218 -15.65 10.24 1.25
N ALA A 219 -15.13 11.38 0.78
CA ALA A 219 -13.71 11.56 0.49
C ALA A 219 -13.09 12.50 1.52
N ALA A 220 -11.88 12.19 1.98
CA ALA A 220 -11.14 12.98 2.94
C ALA A 220 -9.68 13.15 2.52
N VAL A 221 -9.12 14.33 2.74
CA VAL A 221 -7.67 14.58 2.61
C VAL A 221 -7.12 14.96 3.97
N CYS A 222 -6.06 14.27 4.42
CA CYS A 222 -5.57 14.31 5.79
C CYS A 222 -4.03 14.42 5.86
N GLU A 223 -3.52 15.01 6.93
CA GLU A 223 -2.18 14.71 7.46
C GLU A 223 -2.28 13.44 8.29
N GLY A 224 -1.28 12.57 8.22
CA GLY A 224 -1.36 11.21 8.75
C GLY A 224 -2.41 10.35 8.05
N THR A 225 -2.71 9.19 8.63
CA THR A 225 -3.84 8.36 8.22
C THR A 225 -5.16 9.05 8.58
N CYS A 226 -6.12 9.04 7.65
CA CYS A 226 -7.42 9.66 7.88
C CYS A 226 -8.17 8.98 9.03
N GLY A 227 -8.45 9.73 10.11
CA GLY A 227 -9.15 9.24 11.31
C GLY A 227 -8.24 8.72 12.41
N SER A 228 -6.92 8.73 12.21
CA SER A 228 -5.93 8.37 13.22
C SER A 228 -6.03 9.29 14.46
N PRO A 229 -5.98 8.74 15.68
CA PRO A 229 -5.99 9.51 16.92
C PRO A 229 -4.61 10.07 17.29
N HIS A 230 -3.57 9.74 16.53
CA HIS A 230 -2.19 10.04 16.86
C HIS A 230 -1.82 11.50 16.66
N PRO A 231 -0.73 11.98 17.32
CA PRO A 231 -0.15 13.29 17.02
C PRO A 231 0.09 13.48 15.52
N HIS A 232 0.06 14.73 15.07
CA HIS A 232 0.26 15.13 13.67
C HIS A 232 -0.82 14.64 12.68
N SER A 233 -1.75 13.79 13.10
CA SER A 233 -2.90 13.42 12.29
C SER A 233 -3.97 14.50 12.31
N LYS A 234 -4.43 14.92 11.13
CA LYS A 234 -5.45 15.97 10.98
C LYS A 234 -6.21 15.81 9.69
N ILE A 235 -7.52 15.89 9.75
CA ILE A 235 -8.36 15.99 8.55
C ILE A 235 -8.34 17.45 8.05
N TYR A 236 -7.92 17.65 6.81
CA TYR A 236 -7.94 18.98 6.18
C TYR A 236 -9.32 19.31 5.61
N ASP A 237 -9.93 18.37 4.90
CA ASP A 237 -11.26 18.55 4.30
C ASP A 237 -11.98 17.21 4.10
N ILE A 238 -13.32 17.25 4.10
CA ILE A 238 -14.20 16.10 3.83
C ILE A 238 -15.33 16.55 2.91
N VAL A 239 -15.54 15.82 1.82
CA VAL A 239 -16.66 16.04 0.90
C VAL A 239 -17.43 14.75 0.69
N TYR A 240 -18.75 14.88 0.52
CA TYR A 240 -19.67 13.77 0.27
C TYR A 240 -20.23 13.85 -1.15
N SER A 241 -20.41 12.69 -1.76
CA SER A 241 -21.13 12.49 -3.03
C SER A 241 -21.99 11.24 -2.92
N GLY A 242 -22.80 10.94 -3.93
CA GLY A 242 -23.68 9.78 -3.91
C GLY A 242 -23.83 9.13 -5.27
N PHE A 243 -24.13 7.84 -5.25
CA PHE A 243 -24.45 7.05 -6.44
C PHE A 243 -25.47 5.97 -6.08
N ASN A 244 -26.06 5.33 -7.09
CA ASN A 244 -27.12 4.35 -6.89
C ASN A 244 -26.75 2.97 -7.42
N ILE A 245 -26.91 1.94 -6.58
CA ILE A 245 -26.84 0.55 -7.02
C ILE A 245 -28.27 0.05 -7.26
N THR A 246 -28.53 -0.50 -8.45
CA THR A 246 -29.85 -1.04 -8.84
C THR A 246 -29.85 -2.56 -8.79
N GLN A 247 -31.03 -3.16 -8.83
CA GLN A 247 -31.17 -4.63 -8.91
C GLN A 247 -30.56 -5.17 -10.21
N SER A 248 -29.89 -6.32 -10.13
CA SER A 248 -29.50 -7.10 -11.32
C SER A 248 -30.75 -7.77 -11.93
N PHE A 249 -30.91 -7.67 -13.24
CA PHE A 249 -31.97 -8.37 -13.99
C PHE A 249 -31.59 -9.82 -14.29
#